data_AF-A0A7X7QP39-F1
#
_entry.id   AF-A0A7X7QP39-F1
#
_cell.length_a   1.000
_cell.length_b   1.000
_cell.length_c   1.000
_cell.angle_alpha   90.00
_cell.angle_beta   90.00
_cell.angle_gamma   90.00
#
_symmetry.space_group_name_H-M   'P 1'
#
loop_
_entity.id
_entity.type
_entity.pdbx_description
1 polymer ?
#
loop_
_entity_poly.entity_id
_entity_poly.type
_entity_poly.pdbx_seq_one_letter_code
_entity_poly.pdbx_strand_id
1 'polypeptide(L)'
;ARQSNSGVYLEGKRKVRKKGLGNGSGENSIFFLHLVEQRRLRPFFVGFATILYTALAAFALLAFREEGMDSRISFLVYIGVTAFSMFFLTMDNPLLNDLQQPIFYYMPGSSYKKVLWSSFSPMIYTMIDLLPSLLVLAVLAKIRLPLLFIGFFLVLSFYLIYLSAQMLAFWLMGTIKGTIASLVYFLLRFILLLPATALIIAAGVLGVAGSAAWYYFFVIAALIVNIVIFLSSSLAGRQQLRAGLNE
;
A
#
# COMPACT_ATOMS: atom_id res chain seq x y z
N ALA A 1 8.94 -25.28 -28.42
CA ALA A 1 9.68 -24.69 -29.55
C ALA A 1 10.59 -23.59 -29.04
N ARG A 2 11.91 -23.71 -29.25
CA ARG A 2 12.92 -22.70 -28.86
C ARG A 2 12.75 -21.46 -29.74
N GLN A 3 12.28 -20.34 -29.21
CA GLN A 3 12.31 -19.08 -29.94
C GLN A 3 13.61 -18.33 -29.67
N SER A 4 14.24 -17.97 -30.79
CA SER A 4 15.53 -17.33 -30.97
C SER A 4 15.61 -15.99 -30.25
N ASN A 5 16.72 -15.81 -29.53
CA ASN A 5 17.05 -14.64 -28.73
C ASN A 5 17.73 -13.58 -29.63
N SER A 6 17.03 -13.09 -30.65
CA SER A 6 17.54 -12.04 -31.54
C SER A 6 17.40 -10.66 -30.88
N GLY A 7 18.41 -10.33 -30.09
CA GLY A 7 18.63 -8.97 -29.59
C GLY A 7 18.83 -8.01 -30.77
N VAL A 8 17.87 -7.12 -30.99
CA VAL A 8 18.00 -6.01 -31.93
C VAL A 8 19.03 -5.03 -31.35
N TYR A 9 20.16 -4.88 -32.04
CA TYR A 9 21.18 -3.88 -31.75
C TYR A 9 20.77 -2.58 -32.46
N LEU A 10 20.54 -1.51 -31.70
CA LEU A 10 20.53 -0.14 -32.24
C LEU A 10 21.99 0.30 -32.42
N GLU A 11 22.31 0.91 -33.56
CA GLU A 11 23.63 1.49 -33.84
C GLU A 11 24.07 2.41 -32.69
N GLY A 12 25.24 2.15 -32.12
CA GLY A 12 25.77 2.88 -30.96
C GLY A 12 25.66 2.12 -29.62
N LYS A 13 26.34 0.97 -29.53
CA LYS A 13 26.77 0.23 -28.31
C LYS A 13 26.08 0.63 -26.98
N ARG A 14 24.79 0.36 -26.84
CA ARG A 14 24.17 0.05 -25.54
C ARG A 14 23.54 -1.33 -25.63
N LYS A 15 24.09 -2.29 -24.89
CA LYS A 15 23.48 -3.61 -24.71
C LYS A 15 22.07 -3.38 -24.15
N VAL A 16 21.04 -3.68 -24.95
CA VAL A 16 19.65 -3.60 -24.49
C VAL A 16 19.53 -4.55 -23.30
N ARG A 17 19.52 -3.99 -22.08
CA ARG A 17 19.25 -4.75 -20.85
C ARG A 17 17.93 -5.50 -21.08
N LYS A 18 17.86 -6.78 -20.68
CA LYS A 18 16.72 -7.69 -20.89
C LYS A 18 15.38 -6.92 -20.89
N LYS A 19 14.63 -7.04 -22.00
CA LYS A 19 13.26 -6.51 -22.12
C LYS A 19 12.33 -7.35 -21.23
N GLY A 20 12.28 -7.02 -19.94
CA GLY A 20 11.32 -7.58 -18.98
C GLY A 20 11.83 -8.70 -18.07
N LEU A 21 10.96 -9.13 -17.16
CA LEU A 21 11.19 -10.23 -16.21
C LEU A 21 11.06 -11.63 -16.84
N GLY A 22 10.57 -11.73 -18.08
CA GLY A 22 10.35 -13.00 -18.78
C GLY A 22 9.18 -13.84 -18.22
N ASN A 23 8.41 -13.29 -17.28
CA ASN A 23 7.30 -13.94 -16.59
C ASN A 23 6.03 -13.08 -16.71
N GLY A 24 4.87 -13.74 -16.76
CA GLY A 24 3.55 -13.13 -16.84
C GLY A 24 2.73 -13.66 -18.02
N SER A 25 1.59 -14.28 -17.73
CA SER A 25 0.59 -14.71 -18.72
C SER A 25 -0.74 -14.04 -18.39
N GLY A 26 -1.41 -13.45 -19.39
CA GLY A 26 -2.72 -12.81 -19.21
C GLY A 26 -2.65 -11.57 -18.30
N GLU A 27 -3.60 -11.45 -17.35
CA GLU A 27 -3.78 -10.26 -16.52
C GLU A 27 -2.63 -10.02 -15.52
N ASN A 28 -1.87 -11.06 -15.18
CA ASN A 28 -0.71 -10.95 -14.28
C ASN A 28 0.46 -10.18 -14.93
N SER A 29 0.41 -9.95 -16.24
CA SER A 29 1.46 -9.19 -16.95
C SER A 29 1.58 -7.75 -16.45
N ILE A 30 0.49 -7.12 -15.99
CA ILE A 30 0.49 -5.77 -15.39
C ILE A 30 1.40 -5.73 -14.17
N PHE A 31 1.27 -6.73 -13.30
CA PHE A 31 2.10 -6.87 -12.11
C PHE A 31 3.59 -6.97 -12.47
N PHE A 32 3.95 -7.85 -13.40
CA PHE A 32 5.35 -8.00 -13.82
C PHE A 32 5.90 -6.77 -14.55
N LEU A 33 5.05 -6.02 -15.27
CA LEU A 33 5.45 -4.77 -15.92
C LEU A 33 5.88 -3.73 -14.88
N HIS A 34 5.03 -3.48 -13.87
CA HIS A 34 5.37 -2.60 -12.75
C HIS A 34 6.61 -3.06 -12.00
N LEU A 35 6.78 -4.39 -11.83
CA LEU A 35 7.98 -4.91 -11.18
C LEU A 35 9.27 -4.54 -11.93
N VAL A 36 9.24 -4.57 -13.26
CA VAL A 36 10.39 -4.19 -14.10
C VAL A 36 10.61 -2.68 -14.07
N GLU A 37 9.55 -1.90 -14.19
CA GLU A 37 9.61 -0.44 -14.21
C GLU A 37 10.20 0.09 -12.90
N GLN A 38 9.71 -0.41 -11.78
CA GLN A 38 10.19 0.04 -10.48
C GLN A 38 11.60 -0.46 -10.16
N ARG A 39 12.02 -1.64 -10.68
CA ARG A 39 13.44 -2.05 -10.64
C ARG A 39 14.35 -1.11 -11.42
N ARG A 40 13.86 -0.46 -12.49
CA ARG A 40 14.63 0.53 -13.26
C ARG A 40 14.72 1.86 -12.53
N LEU A 41 13.62 2.28 -11.88
CA LEU A 41 13.55 3.53 -11.13
C LEU A 41 14.32 3.45 -9.79
N ARG A 42 14.31 2.29 -9.14
CA ARG A 42 14.95 2.05 -7.85
C ARG A 42 15.85 0.81 -7.92
N PRO A 43 17.15 0.98 -8.23
CA PRO A 43 18.09 -0.15 -8.23
C PRO A 43 18.48 -0.61 -6.82
N PHE A 44 18.25 0.24 -5.79
CA PHE A 44 18.55 -0.07 -4.40
C PHE A 44 17.30 -0.52 -3.64
N PHE A 45 17.48 -1.45 -2.70
CA PHE A 45 16.41 -1.95 -1.82
C PHE A 45 15.92 -0.91 -0.79
N VAL A 46 16.72 0.13 -0.49
CA VAL A 46 16.34 1.21 0.42
C VAL A 46 15.95 2.43 -0.41
N GLY A 47 14.65 2.74 -0.39
CA GLY A 47 14.11 3.94 -1.05
C GLY A 47 14.04 5.15 -0.12
N PHE A 48 13.76 6.32 -0.72
CA PHE A 48 13.45 7.55 0.03
C PHE A 48 12.29 7.36 1.03
N ALA A 49 11.29 6.56 0.65
CA ALA A 49 10.15 6.24 1.51
C ALA A 49 10.58 5.49 2.79
N THR A 50 11.50 4.52 2.69
CA THR A 50 12.05 3.80 3.85
C THR A 50 12.74 4.75 4.83
N ILE A 51 13.53 5.70 4.32
CA ILE A 51 14.24 6.69 5.13
C ILE A 51 13.21 7.57 5.86
N LEU A 52 12.19 8.06 5.15
CA LEU A 52 11.13 8.87 5.75
C LEU A 52 10.33 8.11 6.82
N TYR A 53 9.89 6.88 6.54
CA TYR A 53 9.18 6.07 7.53
C TYR A 53 10.02 5.87 8.78
N THR A 54 11.31 5.56 8.61
CA THR A 54 12.23 5.33 9.74
C THR A 54 12.51 6.62 10.51
N ALA A 55 12.80 7.73 9.82
CA ALA A 55 13.16 8.99 10.44
C ALA A 55 11.98 9.59 11.23
N LEU A 56 10.79 9.64 10.63
CA LEU A 56 9.59 10.19 11.29
C LEU A 56 9.18 9.33 12.48
N ALA A 57 9.18 8.01 12.32
CA ALA A 57 8.89 7.09 13.41
C ALA A 57 9.90 7.17 14.55
N ALA A 58 11.20 7.21 14.25
CA ALA A 58 12.24 7.32 15.25
C ALA A 58 12.17 8.66 15.99
N PHE A 59 11.95 9.76 15.26
CA PHE A 59 11.74 11.08 15.85
C PHE A 59 10.53 11.09 16.78
N ALA A 60 9.38 10.56 16.34
CA ALA A 60 8.20 10.49 17.19
C ALA A 60 8.42 9.62 18.43
N LEU A 61 9.07 8.46 18.28
CA LEU A 61 9.42 7.63 19.44
C LEU A 61 10.30 8.39 20.42
N LEU A 62 11.32 9.12 19.96
CA LEU A 62 12.19 9.90 20.85
C LEU A 62 11.47 11.08 21.50
N ALA A 63 10.58 11.76 20.76
CA ALA A 63 9.82 12.90 21.27
C ALA A 63 8.76 12.52 22.31
N PHE A 64 8.12 11.37 22.14
CA PHE A 64 7.08 10.86 23.06
C PHE A 64 7.60 9.88 24.10
N ARG A 65 8.92 9.63 24.15
CA ARG A 65 9.50 8.69 25.12
C ARG A 65 9.59 9.34 26.49
N GLU A 66 8.62 9.06 27.34
CA GLU A 66 8.70 9.33 28.77
C GLU A 66 9.30 8.13 29.53
N GLU A 67 9.97 8.38 30.65
CA GLU A 67 10.49 7.32 31.52
C GLU A 67 9.32 6.47 32.06
N GLY A 68 9.31 5.17 31.73
CA GLY A 68 8.27 4.24 32.17
C GLY A 68 7.13 4.01 31.17
N MET A 69 7.18 4.60 29.96
CA MET A 69 6.15 4.36 28.95
C MET A 69 6.08 2.88 28.53
N ASP A 70 4.87 2.29 28.58
CA ASP A 70 4.65 0.91 28.17
C ASP A 70 5.06 0.70 26.70
N SER A 71 5.76 -0.41 26.43
CA SER A 71 6.20 -0.80 25.08
C SER A 71 5.03 -0.87 24.09
N ARG A 72 3.82 -1.17 24.57
CA ARG A 72 2.58 -1.17 23.76
C ARG A 72 2.19 0.22 23.28
N ILE A 73 2.36 1.24 24.12
CA ILE A 73 2.04 2.64 23.78
C ILE A 73 3.03 3.15 22.74
N SER A 74 4.34 2.90 22.95
CA SER A 74 5.39 3.20 21.97
C SER A 74 5.10 2.60 20.59
N PHE A 75 4.61 1.36 20.58
CA PHE A 75 4.24 0.66 19.36
C PHE A 75 3.01 1.25 18.66
N LEU A 76 2.00 1.70 19.41
CA LEU A 76 0.84 2.40 18.84
C LEU A 76 1.23 3.76 18.24
N VAL A 77 2.09 4.52 18.92
CA VAL A 77 2.63 5.78 18.41
C VAL A 77 3.36 5.53 17.09
N TYR A 78 4.19 4.49 17.04
CA TYR A 78 4.87 4.09 15.81
C TYR A 78 3.90 3.81 14.65
N ILE A 79 2.89 2.96 14.89
CA ILE A 79 1.91 2.61 13.87
C ILE A 79 1.16 3.85 13.39
N GLY A 80 0.77 4.75 14.31
CA GLY A 80 0.07 5.98 13.98
C GLY A 80 0.89 6.91 13.08
N VAL A 81 2.15 7.14 13.43
CA VAL A 81 3.08 8.00 12.65
C VAL A 81 3.38 7.39 11.29
N THR A 82 3.50 6.07 11.23
CA THR A 82 3.77 5.36 9.97
C THR A 82 2.55 5.38 9.05
N ALA A 83 1.35 5.15 9.59
CA ALA A 83 0.10 5.30 8.85
C ALA A 83 -0.08 6.73 8.33
N PHE A 84 0.21 7.74 9.18
CA PHE A 84 0.20 9.14 8.77
C PHE A 84 1.22 9.44 7.65
N SER A 85 2.43 8.93 7.76
CA SER A 85 3.45 9.09 6.72
C SER A 85 3.04 8.39 5.41
N MET A 86 2.40 7.22 5.51
CA MET A 86 1.86 6.50 4.36
C MET A 86 0.76 7.27 3.64
N PHE A 87 -0.07 8.01 4.36
CA PHE A 87 -1.11 8.83 3.75
C PHE A 87 -0.55 9.77 2.66
N PHE A 88 0.59 10.42 2.92
CA PHE A 88 1.24 11.31 1.95
C PHE A 88 2.05 10.55 0.91
N LEU A 89 2.81 9.54 1.32
CA LEU A 89 3.68 8.81 0.39
C LEU A 89 2.92 7.94 -0.61
N THR A 90 1.68 7.58 -0.29
CA THR A 90 0.83 6.80 -1.20
C THR A 90 0.04 7.67 -2.17
N MET A 91 0.17 9.00 -2.16
CA MET A 91 -0.65 9.86 -3.03
C MET A 91 -0.43 9.58 -4.53
N ASP A 92 0.81 9.31 -4.93
CA ASP A 92 1.17 8.87 -6.27
C ASP A 92 1.35 7.35 -6.26
N ASN A 93 0.30 6.63 -6.69
CA ASN A 93 0.29 5.19 -6.70
C ASN A 93 0.18 4.69 -8.15
N PRO A 94 1.04 3.74 -8.59
CA PRO A 94 0.96 3.11 -9.91
C PRO A 94 -0.44 2.65 -10.32
N LEU A 95 -1.26 2.18 -9.38
CA LEU A 95 -2.63 1.76 -9.67
C LEU A 95 -3.48 2.91 -10.23
N LEU A 96 -3.35 4.11 -9.69
CA LEU A 96 -4.11 5.25 -10.17
C LEU A 96 -3.67 5.65 -11.59
N ASN A 97 -2.38 5.57 -11.84
CA ASN A 97 -1.80 5.85 -13.15
C ASN A 97 -2.27 4.84 -14.20
N ASP A 98 -2.40 3.56 -13.82
CA ASP A 98 -2.96 2.52 -14.68
C ASP A 98 -4.44 2.77 -15.01
N LEU A 99 -5.27 3.13 -14.01
CA LEU A 99 -6.70 3.35 -14.20
C LEU A 99 -7.00 4.55 -15.13
N GLN A 100 -6.11 5.54 -15.16
CA GLN A 100 -6.20 6.68 -16.07
C GLN A 100 -5.79 6.36 -17.51
N GLN A 101 -5.11 5.24 -17.75
CA GLN A 101 -4.64 4.88 -19.09
C GLN A 101 -5.74 4.17 -19.88
N PRO A 102 -6.06 4.61 -21.11
CA PRO A 102 -7.04 3.92 -21.96
C PRO A 102 -6.69 2.45 -22.23
N ILE A 103 -5.40 2.14 -22.33
CA ILE A 103 -4.88 0.79 -22.61
C ILE A 103 -5.33 -0.22 -21.55
N PHE A 104 -5.55 0.22 -20.31
CA PHE A 104 -5.98 -0.65 -19.21
C PHE A 104 -7.36 -1.27 -19.47
N TYR A 105 -8.27 -0.52 -20.11
CA TYR A 105 -9.62 -0.97 -20.44
C TYR A 105 -9.60 -2.01 -21.56
N TYR A 106 -8.81 -1.77 -22.61
CA TYR A 106 -8.72 -2.65 -23.78
C TYR A 106 -7.92 -3.95 -23.58
N MET A 107 -7.12 -4.05 -22.52
CA MET A 107 -6.35 -5.27 -22.26
C MET A 107 -7.28 -6.49 -22.13
N PRO A 108 -7.01 -7.64 -22.76
CA PRO A 108 -7.86 -8.81 -22.61
C PRO A 108 -7.81 -9.36 -21.17
N GLY A 109 -8.96 -9.78 -20.64
CA GLY A 109 -9.07 -10.42 -19.34
C GLY A 109 -10.14 -9.82 -18.43
N SER A 110 -10.30 -10.40 -17.25
CA SER A 110 -11.33 -9.98 -16.30
C SER A 110 -10.96 -8.68 -15.58
N SER A 111 -11.84 -7.67 -15.64
CA SER A 111 -11.62 -6.32 -15.06
C SER A 111 -11.18 -6.36 -13.59
N TYR A 112 -11.81 -7.22 -12.79
CA TYR A 112 -11.48 -7.38 -11.38
C TYR A 112 -10.04 -7.88 -11.16
N LYS A 113 -9.58 -8.86 -11.93
CA LYS A 113 -8.23 -9.40 -11.78
C LYS A 113 -7.18 -8.35 -12.18
N LYS A 114 -7.43 -7.54 -13.20
CA LYS A 114 -6.50 -6.45 -13.59
C LYS A 114 -6.28 -5.47 -12.44
N VAL A 115 -7.37 -5.04 -11.80
CA VAL A 115 -7.33 -4.13 -10.65
C VAL A 115 -6.56 -4.76 -9.48
N LEU A 116 -6.80 -6.04 -9.17
CA LEU A 116 -6.05 -6.74 -8.14
C LEU A 116 -4.56 -6.86 -8.46
N TRP A 117 -4.19 -7.29 -9.67
CA TRP A 117 -2.78 -7.44 -10.05
C TRP A 117 -2.04 -6.10 -10.10
N SER A 118 -2.70 -5.03 -10.52
CA SER A 118 -2.19 -3.67 -10.44
C SER A 118 -2.01 -3.21 -8.99
N SER A 119 -2.90 -3.64 -8.07
CA SER A 119 -2.81 -3.32 -6.63
C SER A 119 -1.68 -4.03 -5.90
N PHE A 120 -1.32 -5.25 -6.31
CA PHE A 120 -0.31 -6.04 -5.64
C PHE A 120 1.11 -5.48 -5.80
N SER A 121 1.43 -4.87 -6.95
CA SER A 121 2.72 -4.24 -7.19
C SER A 121 3.07 -3.19 -6.14
N PRO A 122 2.30 -2.09 -6.01
CA PRO A 122 2.63 -1.04 -5.06
C PRO A 122 2.54 -1.54 -3.61
N MET A 123 1.67 -2.53 -3.32
CA MET A 123 1.61 -3.18 -2.01
C MET A 123 2.94 -3.85 -1.63
N ILE A 124 3.51 -4.66 -2.52
CA ILE A 124 4.78 -5.35 -2.27
C ILE A 124 5.91 -4.35 -2.06
N TYR A 125 5.93 -3.26 -2.84
CA TYR A 125 6.96 -2.24 -2.68
C TYR A 125 6.86 -1.47 -1.37
N THR A 126 5.64 -1.10 -0.96
CA THR A 126 5.42 -0.50 0.34
C THR A 126 5.80 -1.46 1.47
N MET A 127 5.54 -2.77 1.33
CA MET A 127 5.99 -3.77 2.31
C MET A 127 7.51 -3.87 2.39
N ILE A 128 8.21 -3.88 1.26
CA ILE A 128 9.68 -3.88 1.21
C ILE A 128 10.24 -2.61 1.85
N ASP A 129 9.65 -1.45 1.55
CA ASP A 129 10.09 -0.16 2.12
C ASP A 129 9.82 -0.09 3.63
N LEU A 130 8.81 -0.79 4.13
CA LEU A 130 8.39 -0.79 5.54
C LEU A 130 9.20 -1.76 6.42
N LEU A 131 9.62 -2.91 5.88
CA LEU A 131 10.34 -3.93 6.65
C LEU A 131 11.60 -3.39 7.36
N PRO A 132 12.50 -2.63 6.69
CA PRO A 132 13.65 -2.02 7.35
C PRO A 132 13.25 -1.01 8.43
N SER A 133 12.20 -0.23 8.19
CA SER A 133 11.69 0.75 9.16
C SER A 133 11.21 0.05 10.44
N LEU A 134 10.43 -1.01 10.31
CA LEU A 134 9.98 -1.86 11.42
C LEU A 134 11.14 -2.46 12.22
N LEU A 135 12.17 -2.97 11.53
CA LEU A 135 13.32 -3.59 12.18
C LEU A 135 14.11 -2.59 13.02
N VAL A 136 14.41 -1.40 12.49
CA VAL A 136 15.12 -0.34 13.22
C VAL A 136 14.37 0.03 14.51
N LEU A 137 13.04 0.09 14.44
CA LEU A 137 12.22 0.52 15.55
C LEU A 137 11.99 -0.57 16.59
N ALA A 138 11.94 -1.83 16.16
CA ALA A 138 11.94 -2.96 17.08
C ALA A 138 13.17 -2.96 17.98
N VAL A 139 14.33 -2.57 17.44
CA VAL A 139 15.58 -2.40 18.20
C VAL A 139 15.50 -1.19 19.14
N LEU A 140 15.01 -0.04 18.66
CA LEU A 140 14.92 1.19 19.45
C LEU A 140 13.93 1.08 20.63
N ALA A 141 12.76 0.46 20.40
CA ALA A 141 11.69 0.33 21.39
C ALA A 141 11.72 -1.02 22.14
N LYS A 142 12.73 -1.86 21.91
CA LYS A 142 12.90 -3.19 22.53
C LYS A 142 11.63 -4.05 22.47
N ILE A 143 10.99 -4.08 21.31
CA ILE A 143 9.68 -4.72 21.10
C ILE A 143 9.86 -6.23 20.94
N ARG A 144 8.92 -7.02 21.48
CA ARG A 144 8.87 -8.47 21.30
C ARG A 144 8.53 -8.83 19.84
N LEU A 145 9.17 -9.86 19.28
CA LEU A 145 8.91 -10.37 17.93
C LEU A 145 7.42 -10.54 17.55
N PRO A 146 6.53 -11.12 18.39
CA PRO A 146 5.12 -11.25 18.03
C PRO A 146 4.41 -9.92 17.77
N LEU A 147 4.76 -8.86 18.50
CA LEU A 147 4.19 -7.52 18.26
C LEU A 147 4.64 -6.95 16.92
N LEU A 148 5.88 -7.24 16.49
CA LEU A 148 6.41 -6.79 15.20
C LEU A 148 5.56 -7.34 14.05
N PHE A 149 5.23 -8.65 14.07
CA PHE A 149 4.38 -9.26 13.04
C PHE A 149 2.99 -8.63 13.01
N ILE A 150 2.37 -8.42 14.18
CA ILE A 150 1.06 -7.78 14.26
C ILE A 150 1.12 -6.36 13.68
N GLY A 151 2.18 -5.61 13.98
CA GLY A 151 2.38 -4.25 13.47
C GLY A 151 2.55 -4.20 11.97
N PHE A 152 3.30 -5.16 11.41
CA PHE A 152 3.43 -5.31 9.97
C PHE A 152 2.08 -5.53 9.29
N PHE A 153 1.25 -6.45 9.81
CA PHE A 153 -0.09 -6.68 9.27
C PHE A 153 -1.01 -5.46 9.45
N LEU A 154 -0.90 -4.75 10.56
CA LEU A 154 -1.72 -3.58 10.85
C LEU A 154 -1.38 -2.41 9.91
N VAL A 155 -0.09 -2.15 9.68
CA VAL A 155 0.34 -1.14 8.70
C VAL A 155 -0.03 -1.55 7.27
N LEU A 156 0.11 -2.83 6.90
CA LEU A 156 -0.38 -3.35 5.62
C LEU A 156 -1.89 -3.11 5.46
N SER A 157 -2.64 -3.27 6.53
CA SER A 157 -4.08 -3.04 6.54
C SER A 157 -4.44 -1.58 6.29
N PHE A 158 -3.73 -0.63 6.92
CA PHE A 158 -3.88 0.80 6.60
C PHE A 158 -3.57 1.12 5.14
N TYR A 159 -2.53 0.49 4.60
CA TYR A 159 -2.21 0.62 3.18
C TYR A 159 -3.36 0.19 2.27
N LEU A 160 -4.05 -0.91 2.59
CA LEU A 160 -5.23 -1.37 1.85
C LEU A 160 -6.37 -0.34 1.86
N ILE A 161 -6.60 0.37 2.96
CA ILE A 161 -7.58 1.48 3.03
C ILE A 161 -7.18 2.62 2.10
N TYR A 162 -5.90 2.99 2.09
CA TYR A 162 -5.44 4.08 1.22
C TYR A 162 -5.58 3.73 -0.26
N LEU A 163 -5.41 2.45 -0.60
CA LEU A 163 -5.58 1.93 -1.94
C LEU A 163 -7.07 1.82 -2.32
N SER A 164 -7.93 1.42 -1.39
CA SER A 164 -9.38 1.37 -1.61
C SER A 164 -9.98 2.76 -1.82
N ALA A 165 -9.50 3.75 -1.05
CA ALA A 165 -9.91 5.15 -1.22
C ALA A 165 -9.48 5.73 -2.58
N GLN A 166 -8.30 5.34 -3.10
CA GLN A 166 -7.87 5.72 -4.46
C GLN A 166 -8.79 5.16 -5.53
N MET A 167 -9.12 3.87 -5.42
CA MET A 167 -10.05 3.23 -6.33
C MET A 167 -11.40 3.94 -6.32
N LEU A 168 -12.00 4.11 -5.14
CA LEU A 168 -13.31 4.76 -5.00
C LEU A 168 -13.32 6.20 -5.51
N ALA A 169 -12.26 6.97 -5.25
CA ALA A 169 -12.14 8.32 -5.77
C ALA A 169 -12.09 8.35 -7.30
N PHE A 170 -11.31 7.43 -7.90
CA PHE A 170 -11.28 7.26 -9.35
C PHE A 170 -12.66 6.84 -9.89
N TRP A 171 -13.36 5.94 -9.19
CA TRP A 171 -14.67 5.48 -9.61
C TRP A 171 -15.75 6.56 -9.56
N LEU A 172 -15.72 7.44 -8.56
CA LEU A 172 -16.72 8.49 -8.43
C LEU A 172 -16.53 9.63 -9.44
N MET A 173 -15.31 9.85 -9.92
CA MET A 173 -14.98 11.07 -10.68
C MET A 173 -14.40 10.81 -12.06
N GLY A 174 -13.98 9.58 -12.37
CA GLY A 174 -13.33 9.18 -13.62
C GLY A 174 -11.93 9.77 -13.81
N THR A 175 -11.61 10.91 -13.18
CA THR A 175 -10.28 11.53 -13.20
C THR A 175 -9.97 12.11 -11.82
N ILE A 176 -8.68 12.13 -11.45
CA ILE A 176 -8.20 12.81 -10.23
C ILE A 176 -7.58 14.17 -10.58
N LYS A 177 -7.73 14.61 -11.84
CA LYS A 177 -7.19 15.88 -12.32
C LYS A 177 -8.19 17.00 -11.99
N GLY A 178 -7.86 17.81 -10.99
CA GLY A 178 -8.64 18.98 -10.59
C GLY A 178 -8.72 19.16 -9.09
N THR A 179 -8.96 20.40 -8.66
CA THR A 179 -9.04 20.76 -7.23
C THR A 179 -10.18 20.03 -6.53
N ILE A 180 -11.35 19.93 -7.17
CA ILE A 180 -12.50 19.21 -6.59
C ILE A 180 -12.21 17.72 -6.47
N ALA A 181 -11.54 17.13 -7.48
CA ALA A 181 -11.26 15.71 -7.48
C ALA A 181 -10.20 15.30 -6.45
N SER A 182 -9.16 16.12 -6.30
CA SER A 182 -8.18 15.94 -5.23
C SER A 182 -8.84 16.12 -3.84
N LEU A 183 -9.71 17.10 -3.65
CA LEU A 183 -10.44 17.29 -2.38
C LEU A 183 -11.31 16.09 -2.02
N VAL A 184 -12.10 15.56 -2.95
CA VAL A 184 -12.92 14.37 -2.68
C VAL A 184 -12.07 13.14 -2.42
N TYR A 185 -10.95 12.98 -3.13
CA TYR A 185 -9.98 11.94 -2.86
C TYR A 185 -9.40 12.04 -1.42
N PHE A 186 -9.01 13.24 -0.99
CA PHE A 186 -8.56 13.50 0.38
C PHE A 186 -9.65 13.15 1.41
N LEU A 187 -10.89 13.61 1.19
CA LEU A 187 -12.03 13.37 2.09
C LEU A 187 -12.37 11.89 2.20
N LEU A 188 -12.41 11.16 1.07
CA LEU A 188 -12.67 9.73 1.08
C LEU A 188 -11.63 8.98 1.90
N ARG A 189 -10.33 9.32 1.75
CA ARG A 189 -9.28 8.71 2.57
C ARG A 189 -9.51 8.91 4.06
N PHE A 190 -9.93 10.10 4.49
CA PHE A 190 -10.25 10.35 5.90
C PHE A 190 -11.47 9.55 6.36
N ILE A 191 -12.55 9.56 5.59
CA ILE A 191 -13.80 8.85 5.94
C ILE A 191 -13.57 7.34 6.06
N LEU A 192 -12.85 6.75 5.10
CA LEU A 192 -12.54 5.31 5.07
C LEU A 192 -11.54 4.90 6.16
N LEU A 193 -10.73 5.84 6.67
CA LEU A 193 -9.78 5.61 7.76
C LEU A 193 -10.46 5.59 9.14
N LEU A 194 -11.57 6.33 9.33
CA LEU A 194 -12.30 6.44 10.61
C LEU A 194 -12.64 5.10 11.29
N PRO A 195 -13.24 4.10 10.61
CA PRO A 195 -13.61 2.84 11.28
C PRO A 195 -12.39 2.09 11.82
N ALA A 196 -11.27 2.11 11.08
CA ALA A 196 -10.05 1.42 11.49
C ALA A 196 -9.37 2.13 12.67
N THR A 197 -9.25 3.46 12.60
CA THR A 197 -8.63 4.23 13.69
C THR A 197 -9.48 4.20 14.95
N ALA A 198 -10.81 4.23 14.84
CA ALA A 198 -11.71 4.08 15.97
C ALA A 198 -11.52 2.73 16.68
N LEU A 199 -11.41 1.63 15.93
CA LEU A 199 -11.16 0.30 16.51
C LEU A 199 -9.78 0.18 17.17
N ILE A 200 -8.76 0.81 16.60
CA ILE A 200 -7.39 0.81 17.17
C ILE A 200 -7.32 1.67 18.43
N ILE A 201 -8.00 2.83 18.44
CA ILE A 201 -8.10 3.67 19.64
C ILE A 201 -8.88 2.93 20.73
N ALA A 202 -10.00 2.28 20.38
CA ALA A 202 -10.74 1.44 21.31
C ALA A 202 -9.88 0.28 21.85
N ALA A 203 -9.06 -0.35 21.01
CA ALA A 203 -8.08 -1.35 21.44
C ALA A 203 -7.08 -0.79 22.45
N GLY A 204 -6.61 0.45 22.25
CA GLY A 204 -5.70 1.14 23.16
C GLY A 204 -6.36 1.44 24.51
N VAL A 205 -7.54 2.06 24.51
CA VAL A 205 -8.24 2.45 25.75
C VAL A 205 -8.71 1.22 26.55
N LEU A 206 -9.33 0.25 25.88
CA LEU A 206 -9.84 -0.96 26.53
C LEU A 206 -8.74 -1.97 26.83
N GLY A 207 -7.63 -1.94 26.09
CA GLY A 207 -6.45 -2.77 26.35
C GLY A 207 -5.63 -2.31 27.55
N VAL A 208 -5.76 -1.05 27.96
CA VAL A 208 -5.20 -0.53 29.22
C VAL A 208 -6.12 -0.86 30.41
N ALA A 209 -7.45 -0.85 30.21
CA ALA A 209 -8.43 -1.15 31.26
C ALA A 209 -8.75 -2.65 31.44
N GLY A 210 -8.44 -3.49 30.45
CA GLY A 210 -8.85 -4.90 30.39
C GLY A 210 -7.72 -5.89 30.09
N SER A 211 -8.09 -7.16 29.94
CA SER A 211 -7.17 -8.25 29.55
C SER A 211 -6.50 -7.99 28.20
N ALA A 212 -5.23 -8.38 28.06
CA ALA A 212 -4.47 -8.31 26.80
C ALA A 212 -5.17 -9.01 25.61
N ALA A 213 -6.10 -9.94 25.86
CA ALA A 213 -6.89 -10.59 24.82
C ALA A 213 -7.77 -9.60 24.04
N TRP A 214 -8.33 -8.59 24.70
CA TRP A 214 -9.19 -7.58 24.05
C TRP A 214 -8.42 -6.74 23.05
N TYR A 215 -7.17 -6.38 23.39
CA TYR A 215 -6.28 -5.64 22.49
C TYR A 215 -6.09 -6.38 21.16
N TYR A 216 -5.76 -7.68 21.21
CA TYR A 216 -5.57 -8.49 20.01
C TYR A 216 -6.87 -8.68 19.22
N PHE A 217 -8.01 -8.85 19.91
CA PHE A 217 -9.31 -8.99 19.26
C PHE A 217 -9.67 -7.76 18.42
N PHE A 218 -9.53 -6.55 18.98
CA PHE A 218 -9.84 -5.30 18.26
C PHE A 218 -8.87 -5.03 17.11
N VAL A 219 -7.59 -5.38 17.26
CA VAL A 219 -6.61 -5.28 16.17
C VAL A 219 -6.99 -6.21 15.02
N ILE A 220 -7.35 -7.47 15.30
CA ILE A 220 -7.79 -8.41 14.27
C ILE A 220 -9.09 -7.94 13.62
N ALA A 221 -10.04 -7.42 14.40
CA ALA A 221 -11.28 -6.86 13.87
C ALA A 221 -10.99 -5.69 12.90
N ALA A 222 -10.07 -4.79 13.26
CA ALA A 222 -9.65 -3.70 12.37
C ALA A 222 -9.01 -4.23 11.07
N LEU A 223 -8.17 -5.27 11.15
CA LEU A 223 -7.60 -5.92 9.97
C LEU A 223 -8.69 -6.44 9.02
N ILE A 224 -9.69 -7.14 9.57
CA ILE A 224 -10.78 -7.73 8.80
C ILE A 224 -11.60 -6.64 8.12
N VAL A 225 -11.99 -5.59 8.84
CA VAL A 225 -12.78 -4.47 8.30
C VAL A 225 -12.08 -3.84 7.10
N ASN A 226 -10.76 -3.61 7.19
CA ASN A 226 -9.99 -2.99 6.11
C ASN A 226 -9.87 -3.89 4.88
N ILE A 227 -9.70 -5.20 5.08
CA ILE A 227 -9.70 -6.17 3.98
C ILE A 227 -11.07 -6.17 3.28
N VAL A 228 -12.17 -6.14 4.05
CA VAL A 228 -13.53 -6.09 3.49
C VAL A 228 -13.76 -4.80 2.69
N ILE A 229 -13.32 -3.65 3.21
CA ILE A 229 -13.39 -2.35 2.52
C ILE A 229 -12.59 -2.38 1.21
N PHE A 230 -11.41 -2.98 1.20
CA PHE A 230 -10.59 -3.12 0.01
C PHE A 230 -11.27 -4.02 -1.04
N LEU A 231 -11.79 -5.16 -0.62
CA LEU A 231 -12.50 -6.09 -1.51
C LEU A 231 -13.78 -5.47 -2.07
N SER A 232 -14.55 -4.74 -1.27
CA SER A 232 -15.76 -4.06 -1.75
C SER A 232 -15.44 -2.97 -2.77
N SER A 233 -14.37 -2.20 -2.55
CA SER A 233 -13.93 -1.13 -3.46
C SER A 233 -13.41 -1.67 -4.80
N SER A 234 -12.68 -2.79 -4.77
CA SER A 234 -12.19 -3.47 -5.98
C SER A 234 -13.34 -4.15 -6.76
N LEU A 235 -14.37 -4.65 -6.07
CA LEU A 235 -15.59 -5.17 -6.70
C LEU A 235 -16.43 -4.06 -7.35
N ALA A 236 -16.57 -2.91 -6.71
CA ALA A 236 -17.29 -1.75 -7.27
C ALA A 236 -16.70 -1.31 -8.62
N GLY A 237 -15.36 -1.34 -8.74
CA GLY A 237 -14.66 -1.05 -9.99
C GLY A 237 -15.03 -1.98 -11.15
N ARG A 238 -15.50 -3.20 -10.88
CA ARG A 238 -15.92 -4.15 -11.91
C ARG A 238 -17.10 -3.64 -12.73
N GLN A 239 -18.01 -2.88 -12.12
CA GLN A 239 -19.19 -2.35 -12.80
C GLN A 239 -18.81 -1.21 -13.75
N GLN A 240 -17.95 -0.30 -13.32
CA GLN A 240 -17.52 0.84 -14.13
C GLN A 240 -16.55 0.46 -15.23
N LEU A 241 -15.63 -0.49 -14.99
CA LEU A 241 -14.75 -1.03 -16.03
C LEU A 241 -15.53 -1.77 -17.13
N ARG A 242 -16.74 -2.26 -16.84
CA ARG A 242 -17.64 -2.85 -17.84
C ARG A 242 -18.43 -1.78 -18.60
N ALA A 243 -18.81 -0.68 -17.94
CA ALA A 243 -19.46 0.44 -18.59
C ALA A 243 -18.53 1.12 -19.61
N GLY A 244 -17.27 1.38 -19.25
CA GLY A 244 -16.28 1.98 -20.16
C GLY A 244 -15.78 1.07 -21.30
N LEU A 245 -16.21 -0.19 -21.36
CA LEU A 245 -16.00 -1.07 -22.52
C LEU A 245 -17.14 -0.96 -23.55
N ASN A 246 -18.27 -0.38 -23.16
CA ASN A 246 -19.47 -0.25 -23.99
C ASN A 246 -19.62 1.18 -24.59
N GLU A 247 -18.70 2.08 -24.27
CA GLU A 247 -18.53 3.42 -24.86
C GLU A 247 -17.39 3.40 -25.89
#